data_AF-A0A969F912-F1
#
_entry.id   AF-A0A969F912-F1
#
_cell.length_a   1.000
_cell.length_b   1.000
_cell.length_c   1.000
_cell.angle_alpha   90.00
_cell.angle_beta   90.00
_cell.angle_gamma   90.00
#
_symmetry.space_group_name_H-M   'P 1'
#
loop_
_entity.id
_entity.type
_entity.pdbx_description
1 polymer ?
#
loop_
_entity_poly.entity_id
_entity_poly.type
_entity_poly.pdbx_seq_one_letter_code
_entity_poly.pdbx_strand_id
1 'polypeptide(L)'
;MMRFAFTSRRPFHDGPLEQPLPENDQINMAYMMGADYFSFLTLKKLSPAQLAEKLQPYDIVFIPLDVRDIETVKQIVAGSNGRYIIYSEGGIADYQLLTPGDQLVYLKVIRHARAVFLYWEKYIPFFQSITTSPVFYLPYPFFSDLVEPF
;
A
#
# COMPACT_ATOMS: atom_id res chain seq x y z
N MET A 1 -8.57 -7.14 -18.58
CA MET A 1 -7.35 -6.45 -18.14
C MET A 1 -7.43 -6.32 -16.62
N MET A 2 -6.36 -6.62 -15.89
CA MET A 2 -6.38 -6.48 -14.42
C MET A 2 -6.53 -5.02 -14.03
N ARG A 3 -7.32 -4.74 -12.98
CA ARG A 3 -7.53 -3.41 -12.42
C ARG A 3 -6.85 -3.29 -11.07
N PHE A 4 -6.08 -2.24 -10.89
CA PHE A 4 -5.34 -1.97 -9.67
C PHE A 4 -5.89 -0.72 -8.98
N ALA A 5 -6.03 -0.79 -7.66
CA ALA A 5 -6.25 0.38 -6.82
C ALA A 5 -4.99 0.64 -6.01
N PHE A 6 -4.53 1.88 -6.01
CA PHE A 6 -3.43 2.33 -5.18
C PHE A 6 -3.94 3.29 -4.13
N THR A 7 -3.73 2.97 -2.86
CA THR A 7 -4.19 3.83 -1.76
C THR A 7 -3.02 4.58 -1.14
N SER A 8 -3.18 5.82 -0.70
CA SER A 8 -2.10 6.54 -0.01
C SER A 8 -2.62 7.70 0.84
N ARG A 9 -1.82 8.18 1.80
CA ARG A 9 -2.16 9.38 2.59
C ARG A 9 -2.01 10.69 1.84
N ARG A 10 -1.35 10.68 0.68
CA ARG A 10 -1.15 11.90 -0.07
C ARG A 10 -2.51 12.51 -0.47
N PRO A 11 -2.63 13.83 -0.54
CA PRO A 11 -3.89 14.49 -0.86
C PRO A 11 -4.03 14.69 -2.39
N PHE A 12 -3.85 13.62 -3.17
CA PHE A 12 -4.13 13.69 -4.61
C PHE A 12 -5.61 13.41 -4.89
N HIS A 13 -6.08 13.86 -6.05
CA HIS A 13 -7.42 13.58 -6.52
C HIS A 13 -7.59 12.06 -6.77
N ASP A 14 -8.69 11.50 -6.29
CA ASP A 14 -9.02 10.09 -6.49
C ASP A 14 -9.30 9.79 -7.98
N GLY A 15 -8.85 8.65 -8.48
CA GLY A 15 -9.03 8.22 -9.86
C GLY A 15 -7.71 8.00 -10.60
N PRO A 16 -7.73 7.94 -11.94
CA PRO A 16 -6.54 7.69 -12.72
C PRO A 16 -5.53 8.82 -12.57
N LEU A 17 -4.25 8.48 -12.48
CA LEU A 17 -3.17 9.45 -12.59
C LEU A 17 -2.90 9.72 -14.06
N GLU A 18 -3.13 10.95 -14.51
CA GLU A 18 -2.96 11.35 -15.91
C GLU A 18 -1.50 11.54 -16.32
N GLN A 19 -0.62 11.76 -15.35
CA GLN A 19 0.81 12.00 -15.54
C GLN A 19 1.61 11.49 -14.34
N PRO A 20 2.90 11.18 -14.51
CA PRO A 20 3.77 10.85 -13.39
C PRO A 20 3.96 12.07 -12.48
N LEU A 21 4.16 11.80 -11.19
CA LEU A 21 4.59 12.77 -10.19
C LEU A 21 6.12 12.90 -10.24
N PRO A 22 6.73 13.91 -9.55
CA PRO A 22 8.18 14.02 -9.46
C PRO A 22 8.83 12.67 -9.13
N GLU A 23 10.00 12.37 -9.70
CA GLU A 23 10.63 11.02 -9.74
C GLU A 23 10.72 10.30 -8.39
N ASN A 24 10.62 11.07 -7.31
CA ASN A 24 10.75 10.66 -5.94
C ASN A 24 9.37 10.37 -5.27
N ASP A 25 8.25 10.36 -5.99
CA ASP A 25 6.96 9.99 -5.42
C ASP A 25 6.66 8.49 -5.63
N GLN A 26 6.47 7.76 -4.52
CA GLN A 26 6.04 6.36 -4.50
C GLN A 26 4.73 6.09 -5.25
N ILE A 27 3.91 7.13 -5.45
CA ILE A 27 2.67 7.06 -6.20
C ILE A 27 2.92 6.91 -7.71
N ASN A 28 4.16 7.13 -8.18
CA ASN A 28 4.55 6.74 -9.54
C ASN A 28 4.33 5.24 -9.81
N MET A 29 4.33 4.39 -8.79
CA MET A 29 3.91 2.99 -8.94
C MET A 29 2.47 2.86 -9.45
N ALA A 30 1.56 3.72 -8.98
CA ALA A 30 0.17 3.73 -9.45
C ALA A 30 0.10 4.14 -10.93
N TYR A 31 0.84 5.18 -11.34
CA TYR A 31 0.91 5.62 -12.73
C TYR A 31 1.48 4.53 -13.65
N MET A 32 2.62 3.96 -13.29
CA MET A 32 3.31 2.92 -14.06
C MET A 32 2.48 1.64 -14.24
N MET A 33 1.61 1.33 -13.27
CA MET A 33 0.71 0.17 -13.33
C MET A 33 -0.64 0.48 -14.00
N GLY A 34 -0.90 1.73 -14.40
CA GLY A 34 -2.22 2.17 -14.86
C GLY A 34 -3.30 1.96 -13.80
N ALA A 35 -2.95 2.13 -12.52
CA ALA A 35 -3.83 1.97 -11.37
C ALA A 35 -4.66 3.23 -11.11
N ASP A 36 -5.85 3.06 -10.56
CA ASP A 36 -6.60 4.17 -9.97
C ASP A 36 -6.02 4.50 -8.59
N TYR A 37 -5.84 5.78 -8.31
CA TYR A 37 -5.38 6.29 -7.03
C TYR A 37 -6.56 6.60 -6.09
N PHE A 38 -6.40 6.32 -4.80
CA PHE A 38 -7.36 6.72 -3.76
C PHE A 38 -6.66 7.29 -2.53
N SER A 39 -7.05 8.50 -2.13
CA SER A 39 -6.53 9.10 -0.91
C SER A 39 -7.18 8.50 0.33
N PHE A 40 -6.39 8.27 1.38
CA PHE A 40 -6.89 7.92 2.72
C PHE A 40 -7.85 8.98 3.23
N LEU A 41 -7.69 10.25 2.83
CA LEU A 41 -8.61 11.34 3.19
C LEU A 41 -10.03 11.11 2.67
N THR A 42 -10.15 10.46 1.51
CA THR A 42 -11.43 10.06 0.92
C THR A 42 -11.92 8.76 1.54
N LEU A 43 -11.05 7.74 1.57
CA LEU A 43 -11.44 6.39 2.01
C LEU A 43 -11.91 6.33 3.46
N LYS A 44 -11.30 7.11 4.36
CA LYS A 44 -11.68 7.13 5.79
C LYS A 44 -13.08 7.71 6.06
N LYS A 45 -13.69 8.37 5.07
CA LYS A 45 -15.04 8.93 5.17
C LYS A 45 -16.12 7.91 4.77
N LEU A 46 -15.72 6.77 4.24
CA LEU A 46 -16.63 5.75 3.74
C LEU A 46 -16.99 4.78 4.87
N SER A 47 -18.26 4.37 4.93
CA SER A 47 -18.66 3.22 5.72
C SER A 47 -18.01 1.93 5.19
N PRO A 48 -17.94 0.86 5.98
CA PRO A 48 -17.41 -0.43 5.52
C PRO A 48 -18.08 -0.94 4.24
N ALA A 49 -19.41 -0.76 4.10
CA ALA A 49 -20.15 -1.16 2.91
C ALA A 49 -19.74 -0.33 1.67
N GLN A 50 -19.66 0.99 1.82
CA GLN A 50 -19.24 1.90 0.74
C GLN A 50 -17.78 1.66 0.33
N LEU A 51 -16.91 1.33 1.29
CA LEU A 51 -15.52 1.01 1.00
C LEU A 51 -15.40 -0.31 0.24
N ALA A 52 -16.17 -1.33 0.65
CA ALA A 52 -16.23 -2.60 -0.07
C ALA A 52 -16.77 -2.42 -1.49
N GLU A 53 -17.85 -1.65 -1.67
CA GLU A 53 -18.40 -1.31 -2.99
C GLU A 53 -17.38 -0.57 -3.86
N LYS A 54 -16.71 0.44 -3.31
CA LYS A 54 -15.70 1.23 -4.03
C LYS A 54 -14.49 0.38 -4.45
N LEU A 55 -14.09 -0.60 -3.64
CA LEU A 55 -12.94 -1.47 -3.91
C LEU A 55 -13.32 -2.77 -4.65
N GLN A 56 -14.60 -3.06 -4.84
CA GLN A 56 -15.08 -4.25 -5.54
C GLN A 56 -14.54 -4.38 -6.97
N PRO A 57 -14.42 -3.29 -7.77
CA PRO A 57 -14.01 -3.41 -9.17
C PRO A 57 -12.52 -3.72 -9.40
N TYR A 58 -11.68 -3.73 -8.36
CA TYR A 58 -10.23 -3.84 -8.47
C TYR A 58 -9.72 -5.25 -8.15
N ASP A 59 -8.91 -5.85 -9.00
CA ASP A 59 -8.36 -7.19 -8.76
C ASP A 59 -7.35 -7.22 -7.61
N ILE A 60 -6.64 -6.12 -7.41
CA ILE A 60 -5.64 -5.91 -6.36
C ILE A 60 -5.71 -4.48 -5.84
N VAL A 61 -5.63 -4.35 -4.51
CA VAL A 61 -5.54 -3.08 -3.78
C VAL A 61 -4.17 -2.98 -3.11
N PHE A 62 -3.40 -1.96 -3.46
CA PHE A 62 -2.13 -1.62 -2.80
C PHE A 62 -2.40 -0.74 -1.59
N ILE A 63 -1.91 -1.18 -0.44
CA ILE A 63 -2.17 -0.54 0.85
C ILE A 63 -0.85 -0.16 1.52
N PRO A 64 -0.62 1.12 1.85
CA PRO A 64 0.52 1.51 2.65
C PRO A 64 0.28 1.02 4.07
N LEU A 65 1.19 0.21 4.58
CA LEU A 65 1.15 -0.22 5.96
C LEU A 65 1.78 0.85 6.84
N ASP A 66 0.97 1.82 7.27
CA ASP A 66 1.41 2.98 8.06
C ASP A 66 0.62 3.11 9.36
N VAL A 67 1.37 3.20 10.45
CA VAL A 67 0.89 3.07 11.83
C VAL A 67 0.03 4.22 12.30
N ARG A 68 0.24 5.43 11.76
CA ARG A 68 -0.59 6.60 12.14
C ARG A 68 -2.04 6.52 11.64
N ASP A 69 -2.34 5.59 10.75
CA ASP A 69 -3.65 5.39 10.10
C ASP A 69 -3.98 3.89 10.08
N ILE A 70 -3.54 3.15 11.11
CA ILE A 70 -3.77 1.71 11.22
C ILE A 70 -5.28 1.37 11.15
N GLU A 71 -6.15 2.25 11.65
CA GLU A 71 -7.60 2.10 11.52
C GLU A 71 -8.09 2.22 10.07
N THR A 72 -7.57 3.17 9.30
CA THR A 72 -7.88 3.28 7.87
C THR A 72 -7.37 2.05 7.12
N VAL A 73 -6.15 1.58 7.44
CA VAL A 73 -5.59 0.34 6.87
C VAL A 73 -6.50 -0.86 7.14
N LYS A 74 -6.99 -1.03 8.38
CA LYS A 74 -7.93 -2.10 8.74
C LYS A 74 -9.19 -2.06 7.89
N GLN A 75 -9.77 -0.87 7.71
CA GLN A 75 -10.97 -0.69 6.90
C GLN A 75 -10.71 -1.07 5.43
N ILE A 76 -9.61 -0.60 4.84
CA ILE A 76 -9.26 -0.90 3.44
C ILE A 76 -8.99 -2.40 3.27
N VAL A 77 -8.26 -3.04 4.21
CA VAL A 77 -8.01 -4.48 4.21
C VAL A 77 -9.32 -5.27 4.24
N ALA A 78 -10.26 -4.87 5.11
CA ALA A 78 -11.58 -5.49 5.20
C ALA A 78 -12.37 -5.32 3.89
N GLY A 79 -12.41 -4.11 3.31
CA GLY A 79 -13.07 -3.85 2.03
C GLY A 79 -12.42 -4.53 0.82
N SER A 80 -11.13 -4.88 0.93
CA SER A 80 -10.38 -5.56 -0.12
C SER A 80 -10.67 -7.06 -0.19
N ASN A 81 -11.27 -7.68 0.83
CA ASN A 81 -11.59 -9.12 0.87
C ASN A 81 -10.40 -10.03 0.46
N GLY A 82 -9.20 -9.77 1.00
CA GLY A 82 -7.99 -10.57 0.71
C GLY A 82 -7.34 -10.30 -0.65
N ARG A 83 -7.82 -9.32 -1.41
CA ARG A 83 -7.23 -8.86 -2.69
C ARG A 83 -6.26 -7.71 -2.47
N TYR A 84 -5.32 -7.84 -1.54
CA TYR A 84 -4.43 -6.73 -1.22
C TYR A 84 -2.96 -7.11 -1.16
N ILE A 85 -2.15 -6.13 -1.47
CA ILE A 85 -0.70 -6.12 -1.35
C ILE A 85 -0.38 -4.99 -0.39
N ILE A 86 0.57 -5.22 0.51
CA ILE A 86 1.08 -4.13 1.34
C ILE A 86 2.38 -3.60 0.77
N TYR A 87 2.59 -2.31 0.97
CA TYR A 87 3.90 -1.69 0.82
C TYR A 87 4.20 -0.89 2.08
N SER A 88 5.43 -0.96 2.59
CA SER A 88 5.79 -0.33 3.88
C SER A 88 6.88 0.72 3.72
N GLU A 89 6.59 1.93 4.20
CA GLU A 89 7.49 3.08 4.23
C GLU A 89 8.33 3.17 5.52
N GLY A 90 7.78 2.77 6.68
CA GLY A 90 8.45 2.87 7.98
C GLY A 90 8.97 1.55 8.60
N GLY A 91 8.61 0.39 8.05
CA GLY A 91 9.18 -0.91 8.43
C GLY A 91 8.96 -1.32 9.90
N ILE A 92 9.98 -1.92 10.54
CA ILE A 92 9.89 -2.43 11.93
C ILE A 92 9.75 -1.29 12.95
N ALA A 93 10.34 -0.13 12.68
CA ALA A 93 10.29 1.01 13.62
C ALA A 93 8.83 1.42 13.86
N ASP A 94 8.05 1.49 12.79
CA ASP A 94 6.62 1.74 12.85
C ASP A 94 5.89 0.69 13.71
N TYR A 95 6.16 -0.60 13.50
CA TYR A 95 5.57 -1.68 14.30
C TYR A 95 5.83 -1.52 15.81
N GLN A 96 7.03 -1.09 16.20
CA GLN A 96 7.39 -0.91 17.61
C GLN A 96 6.66 0.26 18.30
N LEU A 97 6.13 1.22 17.52
CA LEU A 97 5.39 2.38 18.05
C LEU A 97 3.91 2.09 18.30
N LEU A 98 3.40 0.97 17.80
CA LEU A 98 2.00 0.58 17.95
C LEU A 98 1.67 0.09 19.37
N THR A 99 0.41 0.28 19.77
CA THR A 99 -0.12 -0.38 20.97
C THR A 99 -0.10 -1.90 20.77
N PRO A 100 -0.08 -2.72 21.86
CA PRO A 100 -0.10 -4.17 21.71
C PRO A 100 -1.27 -4.71 20.88
N GLY A 101 -2.44 -4.07 20.97
CA GLY A 101 -3.61 -4.43 20.17
C GLY A 101 -3.39 -4.17 18.68
N ASP A 102 -2.81 -3.02 18.34
CA ASP A 102 -2.54 -2.63 16.95
C ASP A 102 -1.37 -3.42 16.35
N GLN A 103 -0.40 -3.82 17.16
CA GLN A 103 0.67 -4.73 16.73
C GLN A 103 0.11 -6.06 16.22
N LEU A 104 -0.88 -6.63 16.90
CA LEU A 104 -1.54 -7.86 16.46
C LEU A 104 -2.27 -7.66 15.13
N VAL A 105 -2.90 -6.51 14.93
CA VAL A 105 -3.53 -6.16 13.65
C VAL A 105 -2.49 -6.04 12.55
N TYR A 106 -1.42 -5.29 12.80
CA TYR A 106 -0.32 -5.08 11.85
C TYR A 106 0.25 -6.43 11.35
N LEU A 107 0.51 -7.36 12.27
CA LEU A 107 0.98 -8.70 11.93
C LEU A 107 -0.06 -9.51 11.14
N LYS A 108 -1.35 -9.42 11.48
CA LYS A 108 -2.42 -10.09 10.71
C LYS A 108 -2.48 -9.56 9.28
N VAL A 109 -2.38 -8.24 9.10
CA VAL A 109 -2.40 -7.62 7.78
C VAL A 109 -1.24 -8.15 6.93
N ILE A 110 -0.03 -8.19 7.47
CA ILE A 110 1.17 -8.72 6.78
C ILE A 110 1.01 -10.21 6.42
N ARG A 111 0.53 -11.02 7.37
CA ARG A 111 0.36 -12.48 7.18
C ARG A 111 -0.60 -12.84 6.07
N HIS A 112 -1.59 -11.99 5.82
CA HIS A 112 -2.65 -12.25 4.84
C HIS A 112 -2.52 -11.42 3.56
N ALA A 113 -1.50 -10.55 3.47
CA ALA A 113 -1.18 -9.84 2.23
C ALA A 113 -0.73 -10.82 1.15
N ARG A 114 -1.06 -10.57 -0.12
CA ARG A 114 -0.61 -11.40 -1.25
C ARG A 114 0.89 -11.26 -1.54
N ALA A 115 1.43 -10.07 -1.25
CA ALA A 115 2.84 -9.76 -1.31
C ALA A 115 3.14 -8.58 -0.37
N VAL A 116 4.40 -8.46 0.01
CA VAL A 116 4.92 -7.36 0.83
C VAL A 116 6.04 -6.66 0.07
N PHE A 117 5.85 -5.38 -0.22
CA PHE A 117 6.88 -4.54 -0.82
C PHE A 117 7.54 -3.64 0.23
N LEU A 118 8.87 -3.64 0.28
CA LEU A 118 9.64 -2.90 1.28
C LEU A 118 10.61 -1.93 0.60
N TYR A 119 10.75 -0.72 1.14
CA TYR A 119 11.78 0.24 0.72
C TYR A 119 13.13 0.07 1.43
N TRP A 120 13.20 -0.76 2.47
CA TRP A 120 14.40 -0.94 3.27
C TRP A 120 14.78 -2.41 3.36
N GLU A 121 15.83 -2.79 2.62
CA GLU A 121 16.30 -4.18 2.50
C GLU A 121 16.56 -4.85 3.85
N LYS A 122 17.13 -4.09 4.81
CA LYS A 122 17.46 -4.59 6.16
C LYS A 122 16.28 -5.21 6.92
N TYR A 123 15.04 -4.88 6.53
CA TYR A 123 13.84 -5.42 7.17
C TYR A 123 13.31 -6.69 6.51
N ILE A 124 13.82 -7.10 5.35
CA ILE A 124 13.37 -8.32 4.64
C ILE A 124 13.36 -9.56 5.55
N PRO A 125 14.43 -9.87 6.32
CA PRO A 125 14.42 -11.07 7.17
C PRO A 125 13.30 -11.07 8.21
N PHE A 126 12.97 -9.89 8.78
CA PHE A 126 11.86 -9.77 9.72
C PHE A 126 10.53 -10.09 9.04
N PHE A 127 10.24 -9.47 7.89
CA PHE A 127 8.98 -9.71 7.19
C PHE A 127 8.87 -11.18 6.71
N GLN A 128 9.95 -11.76 6.20
CA GLN A 128 9.99 -13.18 5.83
C GLN A 128 9.76 -14.12 7.02
N SER A 129 10.11 -13.71 8.26
CA SER A 129 9.86 -14.52 9.45
C SER A 129 8.40 -14.52 9.91
N ILE A 130 7.60 -13.55 9.47
CA ILE A 130 6.21 -13.37 9.94
C ILE A 130 5.15 -13.64 8.87
N THR A 131 5.52 -13.83 7.60
CA THR A 131 4.60 -14.20 6.51
C THR A 131 5.21 -15.23 5.56
N THR A 132 4.36 -16.06 4.96
CA THR A 132 4.76 -16.97 3.85
C THR A 132 4.59 -16.32 2.48
N SER A 133 3.99 -15.13 2.42
CA SER A 133 3.82 -14.39 1.17
C SER A 133 5.17 -13.86 0.66
N PRO A 134 5.32 -13.68 -0.66
CA PRO A 134 6.51 -13.08 -1.23
C PRO A 134 6.81 -11.70 -0.61
N VAL A 135 8.07 -11.51 -0.21
CA VAL A 135 8.60 -10.23 0.29
C VAL A 135 9.60 -9.72 -0.74
N PHE A 136 9.32 -8.54 -1.30
CA PHE A 136 10.13 -7.93 -2.34
C PHE A 136 10.76 -6.65 -1.82
N TYR A 137 12.03 -6.48 -2.14
CA TYR A 137 12.69 -5.19 -2.04
C TYR A 137 12.31 -4.35 -3.26
N LEU A 138 11.75 -3.16 -3.04
CA LEU A 138 11.60 -2.12 -4.06
C LEU A 138 12.45 -0.94 -3.61
N PRO A 139 13.72 -0.88 -4.03
CA PRO A 139 14.58 0.23 -3.66
C PRO A 139 14.00 1.51 -4.25
N TYR A 140 14.08 2.58 -3.48
CA TYR A 140 13.86 3.92 -4.00
C TYR A 140 15.16 4.37 -4.68
N PRO A 141 15.22 4.70 -5.99
CA PRO A 141 14.15 4.94 -6.95
C PRO A 141 14.21 3.96 -8.15
N PHE A 142 13.58 2.77 -8.09
CA PHE A 142 13.52 1.85 -9.25
C PHE A 142 12.56 2.31 -10.38
N PHE A 143 12.18 3.60 -10.40
CA PHE A 143 11.53 4.25 -11.53
C PHE A 143 12.37 5.40 -12.12
N SER A 144 13.62 5.62 -11.67
CA SER A 144 14.51 6.68 -12.20
C SER A 144 15.15 6.37 -13.55
N ASP A 145 15.08 5.13 -14.05
CA ASP A 145 15.76 4.75 -15.29
C ASP A 145 15.00 5.16 -16.57
N LEU A 146 13.99 6.05 -16.46
CA LEU A 146 13.23 6.59 -17.60
C LEU A 146 13.58 8.04 -17.96
N VAL A 147 14.61 8.64 -17.37
CA VAL A 147 15.10 9.97 -17.81
C VAL A 147 16.63 9.98 -17.93
N GLU A 148 17.15 9.33 -18.96
CA GLU A 148 18.35 9.85 -19.62
C GLU A 148 17.91 10.73 -20.80
N PRO A 149 18.15 12.04 -20.78
CA PRO A 149 18.07 12.86 -21.99
C PRO A 149 19.33 12.60 -22.83
N PHE A 150 19.16 12.05 -24.03
CA PHE A 150 20.06 12.33 -25.15
C PHE A 150 19.79 13.74 -25.69
#